data_AF-A0A969NGG2-F1
#
_entry.id   AF-A0A969NGG2-F1
#
_cell.length_a   1.000
_cell.length_b   1.000
_cell.length_c   1.000
_cell.angle_alpha   90.00
_cell.angle_beta   90.00
_cell.angle_gamma   90.00
#
_symmetry.space_group_name_H-M   'P 1'
#
loop_
_entity.id
_entity.type
_entity.pdbx_description
1 polymer ?
#
loop_
_entity_poly.entity_id
_entity_poly.type
_entity_poly.pdbx_seq_one_letter_code
_entity_poly.pdbx_strand_id
1 'polypeptide(L)'
;MNSEVIAAYLEHEKERKELGIPPLPLNTVQTAEVCKLLENPDGQEEFLLDLFKNRIAPGVDPSAEIKADFLNKILKNEVKCPVIDKKEAIFILGTMIGGYNVSHLVEALKNKEIASEAAKALKGITLVYDAFETVLELSRTNDAAKAVLESWAKAEWFTSNPELPAEIKIKAYKVDGEINTDDFSPASEAATRPDIPLHALSMGQSLFPEGNKTIAEWRKQGYSVAFVGDVVGTGSSRKSATNSVLWHIGNDIPFVPNKRREGVVLGGAIAPIFFNTVEDSGGLPIICDVTNINSGDELTIFTKTGEIKRQNGEIAATFKLKPNTLADEYRAGGRIPLIIGRSLTEKTRKALGLGDSDVFAKPDQPIHKENQAYTLAQKMVGKACGKAGVLPGESVEPIMT
;
A
#
# COMPACT_ATOMS: atom_id res chain seq x y z
N MET A 1 -11.18 5.47 35.32
CA MET A 1 -10.93 4.06 35.77
C MET A 1 -9.70 3.53 35.04
N ASN A 2 -8.67 3.02 35.73
CA ASN A 2 -7.49 2.44 35.07
C ASN A 2 -7.84 1.07 34.48
N SER A 3 -7.99 0.99 33.16
CA SER A 3 -8.19 -0.28 32.46
C SER A 3 -6.91 -1.11 32.50
N GLU A 4 -6.98 -2.34 33.03
CA GLU A 4 -5.84 -3.27 33.05
C GLU A 4 -5.33 -3.57 31.63
N VAL A 5 -6.23 -3.58 30.64
CA VAL A 5 -5.89 -3.79 29.23
C VAL A 5 -5.06 -2.62 28.68
N ILE A 6 -5.42 -1.38 29.04
CA ILE A 6 -4.64 -0.20 28.64
C ILE A 6 -3.29 -0.16 29.37
N ALA A 7 -3.25 -0.50 30.65
CA ALA A 7 -2.00 -0.61 31.39
C ALA A 7 -1.04 -1.63 30.77
N ALA A 8 -1.55 -2.81 30.37
CA ALA A 8 -0.76 -3.82 29.66
C ALA A 8 -0.30 -3.34 28.27
N TYR A 9 -1.13 -2.60 27.54
CA TYR A 9 -0.73 -1.99 26.27
C TYR A 9 0.42 -0.98 26.45
N LEU A 10 0.35 -0.14 27.49
CA LEU A 10 1.38 0.86 27.77
C LEU A 10 2.72 0.23 28.18
N GLU A 11 2.71 -0.88 28.94
CA GLU A 11 3.94 -1.61 29.23
C GLU A 11 4.53 -2.25 27.96
N HIS A 12 3.69 -2.87 27.12
CA HIS A 12 4.13 -3.40 25.82
C HIS A 12 4.72 -2.31 24.90
N GLU A 13 4.11 -1.13 24.87
CA GLU A 13 4.64 0.02 24.14
C GLU A 13 6.03 0.43 24.66
N LYS A 14 6.20 0.46 25.98
CA LYS A 14 7.48 0.78 26.62
C LYS A 14 8.56 -0.26 26.30
N GLU A 15 8.26 -1.55 26.43
CA GLU A 15 9.17 -2.66 26.08
C GLU A 15 9.64 -2.56 24.62
N ARG A 16 8.73 -2.25 23.69
CA ARG A 16 9.07 -2.13 22.27
C ARG A 16 9.79 -0.84 21.92
N LYS A 17 9.54 0.23 22.66
CA LYS A 17 10.29 1.49 22.54
C LYS A 17 11.76 1.30 22.89
N GLU A 18 12.11 0.39 23.82
CA GLU A 18 13.51 0.03 24.11
C GLU A 18 14.22 -0.61 22.91
N LEU A 19 13.46 -1.32 22.06
CA LEU A 19 13.93 -1.87 20.78
C LEU A 19 13.88 -0.85 19.62
N GLY A 20 13.34 0.36 19.86
CA GLY A 20 13.17 1.38 18.83
C GLY A 20 12.05 1.10 17.82
N ILE A 21 11.07 0.25 18.16
CA ILE A 21 9.95 -0.14 17.29
C ILE A 21 8.59 0.20 17.91
N PRO A 22 7.53 0.43 17.11
CA PRO A 22 6.20 0.71 17.65
C PRO A 22 5.58 -0.52 18.33
N PRO A 23 4.53 -0.33 19.16
CA PRO A 23 3.73 -1.42 19.68
C PRO A 23 3.06 -2.23 18.56
N LEU A 24 2.62 -3.44 18.89
CA LEU A 24 1.81 -4.25 17.98
C LEU A 24 0.45 -3.56 17.73
N PRO A 25 -0.19 -3.80 16.56
CA PRO A 25 -1.57 -3.39 16.36
C PRO A 25 -2.49 -3.98 17.43
N LEU A 26 -3.58 -3.29 17.74
CA LEU A 26 -4.53 -3.74 18.75
C LEU A 26 -5.18 -5.05 18.32
N ASN A 27 -5.18 -6.02 19.23
CA ASN A 27 -5.97 -7.24 19.07
C ASN A 27 -7.45 -6.97 19.40
N THR A 28 -8.29 -8.00 19.28
CA THR A 28 -9.74 -7.89 19.47
C THR A 28 -10.13 -7.47 20.88
N VAL A 29 -9.43 -7.96 21.90
CA VAL A 29 -9.68 -7.63 23.32
C VAL A 29 -9.36 -6.16 23.58
N GLN A 30 -8.19 -5.71 23.13
CA GLN A 30 -7.77 -4.31 23.25
C GLN A 30 -8.70 -3.37 22.48
N THR A 31 -9.10 -3.75 21.26
CA THR A 31 -10.01 -2.96 20.43
C THR A 31 -11.38 -2.80 21.07
N ALA A 32 -11.94 -3.89 21.61
CA ALA A 32 -13.23 -3.85 22.32
C ALA A 32 -13.16 -2.96 23.56
N GLU A 33 -12.07 -3.02 24.32
CA GLU A 33 -11.88 -2.15 25.48
C GLU A 33 -11.74 -0.67 25.07
N VAL A 34 -10.97 -0.36 24.02
CA VAL A 34 -10.88 1.01 23.49
C VAL A 34 -12.26 1.52 23.06
N CYS A 35 -13.08 0.71 22.39
CA CYS A 35 -14.45 1.09 22.02
C CYS A 35 -15.29 1.44 23.25
N LYS A 36 -15.22 0.62 24.30
CA LYS A 36 -15.94 0.87 25.56
C LYS A 36 -15.46 2.14 26.26
N LEU A 37 -14.15 2.36 26.32
CA LEU A 37 -13.57 3.57 26.93
C LEU A 37 -13.92 4.83 26.15
N LEU A 38 -14.03 4.75 24.81
CA LEU A 38 -14.46 5.87 23.98
C LEU A 38 -15.89 6.35 24.27
N GLU A 39 -16.74 5.54 24.89
CA GLU A 39 -18.08 5.98 25.33
C GLU A 39 -18.00 6.94 26.53
N ASN A 40 -16.96 6.82 27.36
CA ASN A 40 -16.66 7.71 28.49
C ASN A 40 -15.14 7.80 28.76
N PRO A 41 -14.42 8.66 28.01
CA PRO A 41 -12.96 8.65 27.94
C PRO A 41 -12.22 9.16 29.19
N ASP A 42 -12.90 9.83 30.12
CA ASP A 42 -12.35 10.21 31.44
C ASP A 42 -10.98 10.92 31.36
N GLY A 43 -10.84 11.91 30.47
CA GLY A 43 -9.60 12.70 30.28
C GLY A 43 -8.55 12.07 29.35
N GLN A 44 -8.86 10.95 28.70
CA GLN A 44 -7.98 10.24 27.76
C GLN A 44 -8.47 10.34 26.29
N GLU A 45 -9.22 11.38 25.96
CA GLU A 45 -9.90 11.58 24.67
C GLU A 45 -8.96 11.40 23.48
N GLU A 46 -7.86 12.15 23.46
CA GLU A 46 -6.90 12.17 22.36
C GLU A 46 -6.17 10.84 22.21
N PHE A 47 -5.76 10.25 23.33
CA PHE A 47 -5.04 8.98 23.37
C PHE A 47 -5.90 7.83 22.84
N LEU A 48 -7.13 7.69 23.34
CA LEU A 48 -8.04 6.63 22.92
C LEU A 48 -8.44 6.80 21.44
N LEU A 49 -8.62 8.03 20.99
CA LEU A 49 -8.92 8.31 19.59
C LEU A 49 -7.74 7.97 18.67
N ASP A 50 -6.50 8.26 19.09
CA ASP A 50 -5.30 7.87 18.32
C ASP A 50 -5.18 6.34 18.21
N LEU A 51 -5.33 5.62 19.32
CA LEU A 51 -5.34 4.15 19.31
C LEU A 51 -6.39 3.61 18.34
N PHE A 52 -7.61 4.14 18.42
CA PHE A 52 -8.73 3.70 17.59
C PHE A 52 -8.51 4.01 16.09
N LYS A 53 -7.98 5.19 15.77
CA LYS A 53 -7.75 5.61 14.37
C LYS A 53 -6.55 4.91 13.75
N ASN A 54 -5.45 4.79 14.50
CA ASN A 54 -4.13 4.52 13.94
C ASN A 54 -3.50 3.19 14.37
N ARG A 55 -4.02 2.49 15.39
CA ARG A 55 -3.42 1.23 15.91
C ARG A 55 -4.26 -0.02 15.63
N ILE A 56 -5.39 0.08 14.94
CA ILE A 56 -6.21 -1.07 14.54
C ILE A 56 -5.93 -1.42 13.07
N ALA A 57 -5.66 -2.69 12.78
CA ALA A 57 -5.43 -3.14 11.40
C ALA A 57 -6.70 -2.93 10.54
N PRO A 58 -6.57 -2.53 9.26
CA PRO A 58 -7.69 -2.35 8.34
C PRO A 58 -8.13 -3.68 7.70
N GLY A 59 -9.10 -3.64 6.81
CA GLY A 59 -9.47 -4.82 6.01
C GLY A 59 -10.44 -5.76 6.72
N VAL A 60 -10.11 -7.05 6.66
CA VAL A 60 -10.89 -8.16 7.25
C VAL A 60 -10.23 -8.74 8.51
N ASP A 61 -9.32 -7.98 9.13
CA ASP A 61 -8.80 -8.33 10.46
C ASP A 61 -9.95 -8.34 11.49
N PRO A 62 -10.00 -9.29 12.44
CA PRO A 62 -11.05 -9.34 13.45
C PRO A 62 -11.20 -8.07 14.28
N SER A 63 -10.12 -7.32 14.56
CA SER A 63 -10.21 -6.02 15.24
C SER A 63 -10.86 -4.95 14.35
N ALA A 64 -10.68 -5.04 13.02
CA ALA A 64 -11.34 -4.16 12.07
C ALA A 64 -12.87 -4.33 12.09
N GLU A 65 -13.37 -5.55 12.29
CA GLU A 65 -14.81 -5.82 12.43
C GLU A 65 -15.39 -5.08 13.64
N ILE A 66 -14.76 -5.23 14.80
CA ILE A 66 -15.16 -4.56 16.05
C ILE A 66 -15.17 -3.05 15.86
N LYS A 67 -14.13 -2.50 15.22
CA LYS A 67 -14.02 -1.07 14.88
C LYS A 67 -15.17 -0.63 13.97
N ALA A 68 -15.44 -1.35 12.90
CA ALA A 68 -16.48 -1.03 11.93
C ALA A 68 -17.88 -1.05 12.58
N ASP A 69 -18.15 -2.05 13.41
CA ASP A 69 -19.43 -2.20 14.10
C ASP A 69 -19.65 -1.14 15.17
N PHE A 70 -18.60 -0.77 15.92
CA PHE A 70 -18.68 0.34 16.86
C PHE A 70 -19.04 1.65 16.15
N LEU A 71 -18.40 1.95 15.03
CA LEU A 71 -18.72 3.13 14.21
C LEU A 71 -20.16 3.07 13.71
N ASN A 72 -20.64 1.92 13.25
CA ASN A 72 -22.03 1.75 12.81
C ASN A 72 -23.04 1.99 13.94
N LYS A 73 -22.75 1.56 15.17
CA LYS A 73 -23.58 1.85 16.35
C LYS A 73 -23.70 3.36 16.61
N ILE A 74 -22.62 4.12 16.40
CA ILE A 74 -22.65 5.59 16.47
C ILE A 74 -23.56 6.16 15.38
N LEU A 75 -23.46 5.67 14.13
CA LEU A 75 -24.32 6.13 13.02
C LEU A 75 -25.81 5.90 13.29
N LYS A 76 -26.14 4.79 13.97
CA LYS A 76 -27.51 4.43 14.36
C LYS A 76 -27.98 5.07 15.67
N ASN A 77 -27.12 5.84 16.36
CA ASN A 77 -27.36 6.40 17.70
C ASN A 77 -27.62 5.32 18.77
N GLU A 78 -27.11 4.11 18.58
CA GLU A 78 -27.18 3.02 19.57
C GLU A 78 -26.14 3.21 20.68
N VAL A 79 -25.03 3.88 20.38
CA VAL A 79 -23.95 4.24 21.31
C VAL A 79 -23.64 5.72 21.17
N LYS A 80 -23.29 6.37 22.29
CA LYS A 80 -22.79 7.76 22.31
C LYS A 80 -21.27 7.74 22.52
N CYS A 81 -20.56 8.54 21.73
CA CYS A 81 -19.13 8.78 21.89
C CYS A 81 -18.90 10.30 21.87
N PRO A 82 -18.38 10.91 22.94
CA PRO A 82 -18.17 12.36 23.00
C PRO A 82 -17.11 12.88 22.01
N VAL A 83 -16.27 11.99 21.47
CA VAL A 83 -15.13 12.35 20.61
C VAL A 83 -15.28 11.90 19.15
N ILE A 84 -16.33 11.13 18.83
CA ILE A 84 -16.64 10.67 17.46
C ILE A 84 -18.11 10.95 17.18
N ASP A 85 -18.37 11.98 16.37
CA ASP A 85 -19.70 12.22 15.81
C ASP A 85 -19.95 11.34 14.57
N LYS A 86 -21.14 11.44 13.97
CA LYS A 86 -21.47 10.62 12.79
C LYS A 86 -20.58 10.92 11.58
N LYS A 87 -20.13 12.17 11.41
CA LYS A 87 -19.28 12.55 10.27
C LYS A 87 -17.87 11.97 10.43
N GLU A 88 -17.32 12.07 11.63
CA GLU A 88 -16.05 11.45 11.99
C GLU A 88 -16.14 9.92 11.92
N ALA A 89 -17.26 9.32 12.33
CA ALA A 89 -17.48 7.88 12.20
C ALA A 89 -17.43 7.42 10.73
N ILE A 90 -18.10 8.15 9.82
CA ILE A 90 -18.03 7.88 8.38
C ILE A 90 -16.61 8.11 7.84
N PHE A 91 -15.92 9.17 8.27
CA PHE A 91 -14.54 9.41 7.89
C PHE A 91 -13.64 8.23 8.27
N ILE A 92 -13.72 7.76 9.52
CA ILE A 92 -12.92 6.63 10.01
C ILE A 92 -13.30 5.33 9.27
N LEU A 93 -14.58 5.07 9.01
CA LEU A 93 -14.97 3.95 8.15
C LEU A 93 -14.31 4.06 6.76
N GLY A 94 -14.20 5.26 6.21
CA GLY A 94 -13.52 5.54 4.94
C GLY A 94 -12.02 5.22 4.94
N THR A 95 -11.35 5.20 6.09
CA THR A 95 -9.89 4.92 6.17
C THR A 95 -9.55 3.44 6.32
N MET A 96 -10.54 2.57 6.47
CA MET A 96 -10.35 1.13 6.72
C MET A 96 -10.03 0.32 5.46
N ILE A 97 -9.76 0.99 4.32
CA ILE A 97 -9.38 0.45 3.00
C ILE A 97 -10.48 -0.36 2.31
N GLY A 98 -11.14 -1.28 3.01
CA GLY A 98 -12.17 -2.19 2.52
C GLY A 98 -12.45 -3.30 3.55
N GLY A 99 -13.38 -4.21 3.25
CA GLY A 99 -13.80 -5.26 4.18
C GLY A 99 -15.02 -4.84 5.01
N TYR A 100 -14.95 -4.97 6.34
CA TYR A 100 -16.11 -4.82 7.23
C TYR A 100 -16.73 -3.40 7.23
N ASN A 101 -15.99 -2.38 6.78
CA ASN A 101 -16.49 -1.01 6.67
C ASN A 101 -17.45 -0.78 5.49
N VAL A 102 -17.35 -1.57 4.41
CA VAL A 102 -18.00 -1.27 3.13
C VAL A 102 -19.53 -1.35 3.25
N SER A 103 -20.05 -2.41 3.88
CA SER A 103 -21.49 -2.60 4.05
C SER A 103 -22.13 -1.47 4.87
N HIS A 104 -21.45 -1.02 5.93
CA HIS A 104 -21.91 0.09 6.77
C HIS A 104 -21.93 1.42 6.00
N LEU A 105 -20.91 1.68 5.18
CA LEU A 105 -20.89 2.88 4.31
C LEU A 105 -21.99 2.84 3.24
N VAL A 106 -22.25 1.68 2.64
CA VAL A 106 -23.33 1.52 1.65
C VAL A 106 -24.70 1.71 2.29
N GLU A 107 -24.92 1.20 3.50
CA GLU A 107 -26.16 1.44 4.24
C GLU A 107 -26.32 2.93 4.60
N ALA A 108 -25.23 3.60 4.97
CA ALA A 108 -25.23 5.03 5.29
C ALA A 108 -25.65 5.93 4.10
N LEU A 109 -25.50 5.48 2.85
CA LEU A 109 -26.03 6.20 1.68
C LEU A 109 -27.55 6.40 1.73
N LYS A 110 -28.29 5.54 2.45
CA LYS A 110 -29.75 5.63 2.59
C LYS A 110 -30.18 6.66 3.64
N ASN A 111 -29.25 7.13 4.48
CA ASN A 111 -29.54 8.11 5.53
C ASN A 111 -29.25 9.54 5.04
N LYS A 112 -30.30 10.35 4.86
CA LYS A 112 -30.21 11.73 4.34
C LYS A 112 -29.25 12.64 5.12
N GLU A 113 -29.02 12.39 6.41
CA GLU A 113 -28.13 13.22 7.25
C GLU A 113 -26.65 13.01 6.93
N ILE A 114 -26.28 11.79 6.50
CA ILE A 114 -24.87 11.35 6.37
C ILE A 114 -24.55 10.77 4.97
N ALA A 115 -25.51 10.76 4.06
CA ALA A 115 -25.36 10.17 2.72
C ALA A 115 -24.22 10.84 1.92
N SER A 116 -24.05 12.16 2.07
CA SER A 116 -22.99 12.91 1.39
C SER A 116 -21.60 12.50 1.89
N GLU A 117 -21.43 12.39 3.21
CA GLU A 117 -20.20 11.91 3.85
C GLU A 117 -19.91 10.46 3.45
N ALA A 118 -20.93 9.59 3.44
CA ALA A 118 -20.79 8.19 3.08
C ALA A 118 -20.37 8.03 1.61
N ALA A 119 -20.97 8.82 0.72
CA ALA A 119 -20.55 8.88 -0.68
C ALA A 119 -19.10 9.35 -0.78
N LYS A 120 -18.70 10.43 -0.08
CA LYS A 120 -17.31 10.92 -0.08
C LYS A 120 -16.31 9.83 0.33
N ALA A 121 -16.64 9.02 1.34
CA ALA A 121 -15.80 7.89 1.76
C ALA A 121 -15.72 6.79 0.68
N LEU A 122 -16.87 6.35 0.15
CA LEU A 122 -16.93 5.27 -0.85
C LEU A 122 -16.23 5.62 -2.17
N LYS A 123 -16.21 6.90 -2.57
CA LYS A 123 -15.50 7.36 -3.78
C LYS A 123 -14.02 6.97 -3.80
N GLY A 124 -13.37 6.91 -2.64
CA GLY A 124 -11.95 6.52 -2.52
C GLY A 124 -11.70 5.03 -2.29
N ILE A 125 -12.75 4.22 -2.09
CA ILE A 125 -12.62 2.79 -1.77
C ILE A 125 -12.78 1.97 -3.05
N THR A 126 -11.76 1.15 -3.36
CA THR A 126 -11.77 0.25 -4.53
C THR A 126 -12.13 -1.20 -4.18
N LEU A 127 -11.91 -1.62 -2.93
CA LEU A 127 -12.19 -2.96 -2.43
C LEU A 127 -13.68 -3.15 -2.07
N VAL A 128 -14.57 -2.88 -3.03
CA VAL A 128 -16.03 -2.94 -2.82
C VAL A 128 -16.68 -4.27 -3.23
N TYR A 129 -16.04 -5.04 -4.11
CA TYR A 129 -16.49 -6.37 -4.55
C TYR A 129 -18.01 -6.42 -4.84
N ASP A 130 -18.76 -7.31 -4.17
CA ASP A 130 -20.19 -7.50 -4.38
C ASP A 130 -21.03 -6.28 -4.00
N ALA A 131 -20.52 -5.40 -3.13
CA ALA A 131 -21.20 -4.15 -2.78
C ALA A 131 -21.36 -3.20 -3.98
N PHE A 132 -20.58 -3.40 -5.05
CA PHE A 132 -20.76 -2.68 -6.30
C PHE A 132 -22.20 -2.81 -6.83
N GLU A 133 -22.78 -4.02 -6.85
CA GLU A 133 -24.13 -4.22 -7.39
C GLU A 133 -25.19 -3.52 -6.52
N THR A 134 -24.98 -3.51 -5.21
CA THR A 134 -25.84 -2.77 -4.26
C THR A 134 -25.80 -1.26 -4.51
N VAL A 135 -24.60 -0.69 -4.72
CA VAL A 135 -24.45 0.74 -5.05
C VAL A 135 -25.05 1.04 -6.43
N LEU A 136 -24.87 0.13 -7.40
CA LEU A 136 -25.43 0.25 -8.74
C LEU A 136 -26.97 0.30 -8.71
N GLU A 137 -27.62 -0.63 -8.01
CA GLU A 137 -29.06 -0.63 -7.86
C GLU A 137 -29.55 0.64 -7.13
N LEU A 138 -28.88 1.01 -6.02
CA LEU A 138 -29.26 2.17 -5.23
C LEU A 138 -29.15 3.49 -6.01
N SER A 139 -28.19 3.59 -6.95
CA SER A 139 -27.97 4.77 -7.78
C SER A 139 -29.17 5.16 -8.65
N ARG A 140 -30.10 4.23 -8.92
CA ARG A 140 -31.32 4.49 -9.69
C ARG A 140 -32.25 5.49 -8.99
N THR A 141 -32.19 5.56 -7.66
CA THR A 141 -33.11 6.37 -6.85
C THR A 141 -32.39 7.23 -5.80
N ASN A 142 -31.06 7.14 -5.70
CA ASN A 142 -30.28 7.83 -4.67
C ASN A 142 -29.11 8.61 -5.30
N ASP A 143 -29.16 9.94 -5.19
CA ASP A 143 -28.17 10.84 -5.77
C ASP A 143 -26.75 10.65 -5.19
N ALA A 144 -26.64 10.28 -3.91
CA ALA A 144 -25.35 10.02 -3.28
C ALA A 144 -24.70 8.75 -3.86
N ALA A 145 -25.48 7.67 -4.03
CA ALA A 145 -25.02 6.44 -4.67
C ALA A 145 -24.66 6.68 -6.15
N LYS A 146 -25.45 7.49 -6.87
CA LYS A 146 -25.13 7.92 -8.23
C LYS A 146 -23.80 8.67 -8.30
N ALA A 147 -23.56 9.59 -7.38
CA ALA A 147 -22.30 10.32 -7.30
C ALA A 147 -21.09 9.41 -7.03
N VAL A 148 -21.27 8.30 -6.30
CA VAL A 148 -20.22 7.28 -6.10
C VAL A 148 -19.88 6.60 -7.43
N LEU A 149 -20.86 6.14 -8.20
CA LEU A 149 -20.61 5.51 -9.51
C LEU A 149 -19.95 6.47 -10.50
N GLU A 150 -20.42 7.72 -10.56
CA GLU A 150 -19.82 8.73 -11.43
C GLU A 150 -18.35 8.97 -11.09
N SER A 151 -18.01 8.97 -9.80
CA SER A 151 -16.64 9.12 -9.30
C SER A 151 -15.76 7.92 -9.65
N TRP A 152 -16.25 6.69 -9.44
CA TRP A 152 -15.54 5.47 -9.85
C TRP A 152 -15.34 5.40 -11.37
N ALA A 153 -16.34 5.81 -12.16
CA ALA A 153 -16.23 5.86 -13.63
C ALA A 153 -15.22 6.89 -14.14
N LYS A 154 -14.98 7.96 -13.37
CA LYS A 154 -13.94 8.99 -13.60
C LYS A 154 -12.59 8.63 -12.98
N ALA A 155 -12.50 7.50 -12.28
CA ALA A 155 -11.31 7.07 -11.54
C ALA A 155 -10.82 8.12 -10.51
N GLU A 156 -11.73 8.83 -9.83
CA GLU A 156 -11.33 9.85 -8.84
C GLU A 156 -10.52 9.26 -7.67
N TRP A 157 -10.76 7.98 -7.31
CA TRP A 157 -9.94 7.22 -6.35
C TRP A 157 -8.44 7.19 -6.71
N PHE A 158 -8.12 7.30 -8.00
CA PHE A 158 -6.76 7.30 -8.53
C PHE A 158 -6.27 8.74 -8.76
N THR A 159 -7.09 9.57 -9.41
CA THR A 159 -6.66 10.93 -9.78
C THR A 159 -6.53 11.87 -8.59
N SER A 160 -7.17 11.56 -7.45
CA SER A 160 -6.98 12.31 -6.20
C SER A 160 -5.64 12.01 -5.51
N ASN A 161 -4.99 10.88 -5.84
CA ASN A 161 -3.68 10.55 -5.27
C ASN A 161 -2.57 11.35 -5.97
N PRO A 162 -1.51 11.74 -5.23
CA PRO A 162 -0.33 12.37 -5.81
C PRO A 162 0.29 11.50 -6.90
N GLU A 163 0.69 12.12 -8.01
CA GLU A 163 1.46 11.44 -9.05
C GLU A 163 2.85 11.05 -8.55
N LEU A 164 3.51 10.12 -9.26
CA LEU A 164 4.95 9.88 -9.07
C LEU A 164 5.70 11.23 -9.19
N PRO A 165 6.42 11.67 -8.14
CA PRO A 165 7.08 12.97 -8.16
C PRO A 165 8.05 13.08 -9.34
N ALA A 166 8.05 14.23 -10.01
CA ALA A 166 8.97 14.49 -11.13
C ALA A 166 10.45 14.44 -10.69
N GLU A 167 10.71 14.79 -9.44
CA GLU A 167 12.02 14.78 -8.79
C GLU A 167 11.92 14.09 -7.43
N ILE A 168 12.81 13.13 -7.17
CA ILE A 168 12.93 12.45 -5.87
C ILE A 168 14.37 12.65 -5.38
N LYS A 169 14.52 13.44 -4.31
CA LYS A 169 15.82 13.64 -3.65
C LYS A 169 16.07 12.47 -2.72
N ILE A 170 17.20 11.79 -2.88
CA ILE A 170 17.58 10.63 -2.08
C ILE A 170 19.00 10.74 -1.57
N LYS A 171 19.28 10.03 -0.48
CA LYS A 171 20.62 9.65 -0.05
C LYS A 171 20.79 8.15 -0.29
N ALA A 172 21.78 7.77 -1.08
CA ALA A 172 21.99 6.38 -1.44
C ALA A 172 22.61 5.60 -0.28
N TYR A 173 21.99 4.50 0.14
CA TYR A 173 22.61 3.47 0.96
C TYR A 173 22.98 2.30 0.07
N LYS A 174 24.26 2.18 -0.29
CA LYS A 174 24.74 1.13 -1.21
C LYS A 174 25.34 -0.04 -0.45
N VAL A 175 24.96 -1.25 -0.88
CA VAL A 175 25.61 -2.52 -0.53
C VAL A 175 26.20 -3.09 -1.82
N ASP A 176 27.52 -3.34 -1.82
CA ASP A 176 28.20 -3.91 -2.99
C ASP A 176 27.93 -5.41 -3.12
N GLY A 177 27.91 -5.90 -4.36
CA GLY A 177 27.71 -7.30 -4.70
C GLY A 177 26.23 -7.73 -4.79
N GLU A 178 26.01 -9.03 -4.57
CA GLU A 178 24.68 -9.63 -4.57
C GLU A 178 24.07 -9.61 -3.17
N ILE A 179 22.85 -9.08 -3.07
CA ILE A 179 22.05 -9.09 -1.85
C ILE A 179 20.86 -10.02 -2.07
N ASN A 180 20.88 -11.16 -1.40
CA ASN A 180 19.83 -12.16 -1.51
C ASN A 180 18.68 -11.84 -0.53
N THR A 181 17.54 -12.52 -0.69
CA THR A 181 16.38 -12.31 0.18
C THR A 181 16.62 -12.70 1.64
N ASP A 182 17.55 -13.61 1.93
CA ASP A 182 17.92 -13.98 3.30
C ASP A 182 18.74 -12.89 3.99
N ASP A 183 19.50 -12.08 3.26
CA ASP A 183 20.17 -10.90 3.82
C ASP A 183 19.16 -9.86 4.30
N PHE A 184 18.00 -9.75 3.65
CA PHE A 184 16.91 -8.89 4.10
C PHE A 184 15.96 -9.53 5.12
N SER A 185 15.86 -10.86 5.10
CA SER A 185 14.91 -11.65 5.89
C SER A 185 15.52 -13.02 6.21
N PRO A 186 16.41 -13.09 7.22
CA PRO A 186 17.11 -14.30 7.59
C PRO A 186 16.16 -15.44 7.90
N ALA A 187 16.48 -16.65 7.45
CA ALA A 187 15.67 -17.84 7.75
C ALA A 187 15.57 -18.13 9.26
N SER A 188 16.61 -17.81 10.04
CA SER A 188 16.61 -17.94 11.51
C SER A 188 15.52 -17.11 12.18
N GLU A 189 15.13 -15.99 11.56
CA GLU A 189 14.14 -15.06 12.06
C GLU A 189 12.75 -15.26 11.42
N ALA A 190 12.50 -16.44 10.82
CA ALA A 190 11.25 -16.70 10.12
C ALA A 190 10.00 -16.55 11.00
N ALA A 191 10.11 -16.82 12.29
CA ALA A 191 9.00 -16.71 13.24
C ALA A 191 8.51 -15.27 13.47
N THR A 192 9.38 -14.27 13.26
CA THR A 192 9.05 -12.85 13.49
C THR A 192 8.45 -12.16 12.27
N ARG A 193 8.44 -12.81 11.09
CA ARG A 193 7.98 -12.23 9.81
C ARG A 193 6.62 -11.52 9.83
N PRO A 194 5.60 -11.97 10.59
CA PRO A 194 4.32 -11.25 10.67
C PRO A 194 4.43 -9.88 11.36
N ASP A 195 5.39 -9.72 12.27
CA ASP A 195 5.70 -8.46 12.97
C ASP A 195 6.77 -7.70 12.19
N ILE A 196 6.34 -6.89 11.21
CA ILE A 196 7.24 -6.18 10.29
C ILE A 196 8.31 -5.36 11.03
N PRO A 197 7.96 -4.49 12.01
CA PRO A 197 8.98 -3.71 12.71
C PRO A 197 10.03 -4.56 13.43
N LEU A 198 9.60 -5.64 14.10
CA LEU A 198 10.50 -6.54 14.80
C LEU A 198 11.39 -7.30 13.83
N HIS A 199 10.81 -7.89 12.79
CA HIS A 199 11.55 -8.66 11.79
C HIS A 199 12.57 -7.79 11.05
N ALA A 200 12.24 -6.53 10.78
CA ALA A 200 13.12 -5.60 10.09
C ALA A 200 14.41 -5.28 10.88
N LEU A 201 14.45 -5.51 12.20
CA LEU A 201 15.69 -5.39 12.99
C LEU A 201 16.77 -6.40 12.55
N SER A 202 16.36 -7.50 11.92
CA SER A 202 17.26 -8.54 11.42
C SER A 202 17.82 -8.30 10.02
N MET A 203 17.34 -7.26 9.33
CA MET A 203 17.82 -6.91 7.99
C MET A 203 19.31 -6.59 8.03
N GLY A 204 20.09 -7.25 7.16
CA GLY A 204 21.50 -6.96 6.96
C GLY A 204 22.46 -7.47 8.04
N GLN A 205 21.98 -8.22 9.05
CA GLN A 205 22.81 -8.62 10.20
C GLN A 205 24.14 -9.31 9.81
N SER A 206 24.16 -10.07 8.72
CA SER A 206 25.38 -10.75 8.25
C SER A 206 26.16 -9.94 7.22
N LEU A 207 25.49 -9.29 6.27
CA LEU A 207 26.12 -8.66 5.11
C LEU A 207 26.45 -7.17 5.32
N PHE A 208 25.60 -6.44 6.03
CA PHE A 208 25.73 -5.00 6.28
C PHE A 208 25.21 -4.65 7.70
N PRO A 209 25.87 -5.13 8.77
CA PRO A 209 25.34 -5.11 10.14
C PRO A 209 24.98 -3.71 10.68
N GLU A 210 25.71 -2.66 10.27
CA GLU A 210 25.43 -1.28 10.68
C GLU A 210 24.38 -0.58 9.81
N GLY A 211 23.87 -1.23 8.76
CA GLY A 211 23.05 -0.58 7.75
C GLY A 211 21.74 -0.01 8.27
N ASN A 212 21.02 -0.76 9.09
CA ASN A 212 19.77 -0.29 9.69
C ASN A 212 20.00 0.98 10.53
N LYS A 213 21.09 1.02 11.27
CA LYS A 213 21.46 2.17 12.10
C LYS A 213 21.83 3.38 11.24
N THR A 214 22.67 3.19 10.21
CA THR A 214 23.03 4.27 9.26
C THR A 214 21.81 4.84 8.55
N ILE A 215 20.91 3.98 8.04
CA ILE A 215 19.67 4.41 7.39
C ILE A 215 18.81 5.21 8.37
N ALA A 216 18.62 4.73 9.59
CA ALA A 216 17.85 5.42 10.62
C ALA A 216 18.44 6.80 10.99
N GLU A 217 19.77 6.90 11.10
CA GLU A 217 20.47 8.17 11.37
C GLU A 217 20.28 9.19 10.25
N TRP A 218 20.39 8.77 8.98
CA TRP A 218 20.13 9.66 7.84
C TRP A 218 18.67 10.10 7.77
N ARG A 219 17.73 9.20 8.06
CA ARG A 219 16.31 9.58 8.13
C ARG A 219 16.01 10.58 9.24
N LYS A 220 16.66 10.46 10.40
CA LYS A 220 16.57 11.47 11.49
C LYS A 220 17.10 12.84 11.07
N GLN A 221 18.07 12.88 10.15
CA GLN A 221 18.59 14.12 9.56
C GLN A 221 17.68 14.70 8.46
N GLY A 222 16.58 14.03 8.13
CA GLY A 222 15.61 14.48 7.12
C GLY A 222 15.87 13.95 5.70
N TYR A 223 16.84 13.06 5.50
CA TYR A 223 17.06 12.44 4.19
C TYR A 223 16.00 11.37 3.90
N SER A 224 15.52 11.35 2.65
CA SER A 224 14.88 10.16 2.09
C SER A 224 15.99 9.21 1.63
N VAL A 225 16.01 7.98 2.13
CA VAL A 225 17.09 7.03 1.81
C VAL A 225 16.62 6.09 0.70
N ALA A 226 17.46 5.86 -0.31
CA ALA A 226 17.24 4.81 -1.30
C ALA A 226 18.18 3.63 -1.03
N PHE A 227 17.66 2.40 -1.10
CA PHE A 227 18.52 1.21 -1.05
C PHE A 227 19.12 0.96 -2.43
N VAL A 228 20.43 0.75 -2.51
CA VAL A 228 21.17 0.55 -3.76
C VAL A 228 21.99 -0.74 -3.66
N GLY A 229 21.98 -1.56 -4.71
CA GLY A 229 22.86 -2.73 -4.79
C GLY A 229 23.18 -3.16 -6.21
N ASP A 230 24.25 -3.91 -6.41
CA ASP A 230 24.64 -4.36 -7.76
C ASP A 230 23.65 -5.40 -8.30
N VAL A 231 23.31 -6.40 -7.47
CA VAL A 231 22.26 -7.39 -7.73
C VAL A 231 21.37 -7.52 -6.51
N VAL A 232 20.06 -7.25 -6.64
CA VAL A 232 19.15 -7.14 -5.49
C VAL A 232 18.02 -8.18 -5.54
N GLY A 233 17.81 -8.86 -4.41
CA GLY A 233 16.62 -9.66 -4.14
C GLY A 233 16.61 -11.05 -4.74
N THR A 234 17.78 -11.62 -5.06
CA THR A 234 17.89 -13.01 -5.52
C THR A 234 17.48 -14.00 -4.44
N GLY A 235 17.15 -15.23 -4.83
CA GLY A 235 16.76 -16.28 -3.90
C GLY A 235 15.25 -16.44 -3.75
N SER A 236 14.82 -16.79 -2.54
CA SER A 236 13.45 -17.25 -2.28
C SER A 236 12.42 -16.12 -2.27
N SER A 237 11.21 -16.43 -2.74
CA SER A 237 10.07 -15.50 -2.61
C SER A 237 9.68 -15.35 -1.14
N ARG A 238 10.06 -14.23 -0.53
CA ARG A 238 9.72 -13.87 0.85
C ARG A 238 9.31 -12.42 0.91
N LYS A 239 8.00 -12.17 1.06
CA LYS A 239 7.48 -10.80 1.21
C LYS A 239 8.13 -10.04 2.37
N SER A 240 8.55 -10.76 3.42
CA SER A 240 9.26 -10.19 4.56
C SER A 240 10.55 -9.45 4.18
N ALA A 241 11.26 -9.87 3.12
CA ALA A 241 12.44 -9.15 2.63
C ALA A 241 12.08 -7.73 2.17
N THR A 242 11.06 -7.61 1.30
CA THR A 242 10.54 -6.30 0.87
C THR A 242 9.98 -5.50 2.04
N ASN A 243 9.25 -6.14 2.96
CA ASN A 243 8.72 -5.46 4.14
C ASN A 243 9.85 -4.87 5.00
N SER A 244 10.95 -5.60 5.24
CA SER A 244 12.10 -5.12 5.99
C SER A 244 12.75 -3.91 5.32
N VAL A 245 12.98 -3.98 4.00
CA VAL A 245 13.55 -2.86 3.24
C VAL A 245 12.64 -1.64 3.34
N LEU A 246 11.36 -1.77 2.98
CA LEU A 246 10.40 -0.67 3.01
C LEU A 246 10.14 -0.14 4.43
N TRP A 247 10.30 -0.97 5.47
CA TRP A 247 10.25 -0.50 6.85
C TRP A 247 11.33 0.55 7.11
N HIS A 248 12.55 0.31 6.64
CA HIS A 248 13.68 1.21 6.85
C HIS A 248 13.70 2.41 5.91
N ILE A 249 13.25 2.27 4.66
CA ILE A 249 13.36 3.35 3.64
C ILE A 249 12.03 3.99 3.21
N GLY A 250 10.89 3.36 3.51
CA GLY A 250 9.57 3.81 3.07
C GLY A 250 8.88 4.76 4.06
N ASN A 251 7.67 5.19 3.70
CA ASN A 251 6.82 6.09 4.48
C ASN A 251 5.66 5.34 5.13
N ASP A 252 5.23 5.82 6.29
CA ASP A 252 4.07 5.29 6.99
C ASP A 252 2.81 5.44 6.14
N ILE A 253 1.96 4.41 6.17
CA ILE A 253 0.68 4.44 5.47
C ILE A 253 -0.37 4.97 6.45
N PRO A 254 -1.07 6.08 6.15
CA PRO A 254 -2.09 6.62 7.05
C PRO A 254 -3.12 5.56 7.45
N PHE A 255 -3.42 5.46 8.74
CA PHE A 255 -4.41 4.54 9.33
C PHE A 255 -4.09 3.03 9.18
N VAL A 256 -2.88 2.67 8.73
CA VAL A 256 -2.42 1.28 8.64
C VAL A 256 -1.21 1.09 9.56
N PRO A 257 -1.38 0.48 10.73
CA PRO A 257 -0.27 0.32 11.66
C PRO A 257 0.81 -0.62 11.10
N ASN A 258 2.06 -0.29 11.42
CA ASN A 258 3.23 -1.15 11.27
C ASN A 258 3.49 -1.64 9.83
N LYS A 259 3.15 -0.81 8.84
CA LYS A 259 3.43 -1.05 7.42
C LYS A 259 3.84 0.25 6.72
N ARG A 260 4.78 0.14 5.79
CA ARG A 260 5.34 1.26 5.03
C ARG A 260 5.34 0.99 3.52
N ARG A 261 5.38 2.07 2.71
CA ARG A 261 5.42 2.05 1.22
C ARG A 261 6.33 3.17 0.67
N GLU A 262 6.29 3.47 -0.62
CA GLU A 262 6.94 4.64 -1.28
C GLU A 262 8.49 4.66 -1.32
N GLY A 263 9.17 3.65 -0.76
CA GLY A 263 10.64 3.56 -0.77
C GLY A 263 11.24 3.23 -2.14
N VAL A 264 12.45 3.76 -2.41
CA VAL A 264 13.17 3.57 -3.68
C VAL A 264 14.23 2.48 -3.55
N VAL A 265 14.21 1.51 -4.48
CA VAL A 265 15.23 0.47 -4.61
C VAL A 265 15.91 0.59 -5.96
N LEU A 266 17.21 0.89 -5.97
CA LEU A 266 18.03 0.94 -7.18
C LEU A 266 18.85 -0.34 -7.29
N GLY A 267 18.87 -0.96 -8.47
CA GLY A 267 19.67 -2.16 -8.72
C GLY A 267 20.31 -2.18 -10.09
N GLY A 268 21.57 -2.60 -10.17
CA GLY A 268 22.19 -2.99 -11.46
C GLY A 268 21.39 -4.10 -12.13
N ALA A 269 20.99 -5.08 -11.32
CA ALA A 269 19.93 -6.03 -11.60
C ALA A 269 19.01 -6.19 -10.38
N ILE A 270 17.71 -6.39 -10.61
CA ILE A 270 16.74 -6.72 -9.56
C ILE A 270 16.07 -8.02 -9.96
N ALA A 271 16.05 -9.01 -9.06
CA ALA A 271 15.41 -10.29 -9.32
C ALA A 271 13.90 -10.09 -9.58
N PRO A 272 13.29 -10.73 -10.59
CA PRO A 272 11.91 -10.44 -11.00
C PRO A 272 10.86 -10.58 -9.89
N ILE A 273 11.00 -11.57 -9.01
CA ILE A 273 10.07 -11.79 -7.89
C ILE A 273 10.17 -10.63 -6.88
N PHE A 274 11.40 -10.21 -6.54
CA PHE A 274 11.61 -9.10 -5.63
C PHE A 274 11.13 -7.78 -6.23
N PHE A 275 11.42 -7.54 -7.52
CA PHE A 275 10.91 -6.41 -8.29
C PHE A 275 9.38 -6.29 -8.17
N ASN A 276 8.67 -7.37 -8.54
CA ASN A 276 7.21 -7.46 -8.44
C ASN A 276 6.72 -7.21 -7.00
N THR A 277 7.42 -7.72 -6.00
CA THR A 277 7.01 -7.56 -4.60
C THR A 277 7.16 -6.11 -4.11
N VAL A 278 8.20 -5.39 -4.57
CA VAL A 278 8.40 -3.97 -4.27
C VAL A 278 7.31 -3.12 -4.94
N GLU A 279 7.03 -3.31 -6.23
CA GLU A 279 5.95 -2.57 -6.92
C GLU A 279 4.56 -2.91 -6.37
N ASP A 280 4.28 -4.17 -6.02
CA ASP A 280 3.02 -4.59 -5.40
C ASP A 280 2.82 -3.94 -4.03
N SER A 281 3.92 -3.61 -3.33
CA SER A 281 3.90 -2.95 -2.02
C SER A 281 3.94 -1.41 -2.11
N GLY A 282 3.85 -0.85 -3.32
CA GLY A 282 3.87 0.60 -3.55
C GLY A 282 5.24 1.25 -3.38
N GLY A 283 6.33 0.46 -3.49
CA GLY A 283 7.69 0.97 -3.62
C GLY A 283 8.03 1.30 -5.08
N LEU A 284 9.24 1.84 -5.30
CA LEU A 284 9.74 2.20 -6.62
C LEU A 284 11.05 1.44 -6.93
N PRO A 285 10.97 0.24 -7.54
CA PRO A 285 12.15 -0.47 -8.00
C PRO A 285 12.61 0.10 -9.36
N ILE A 286 13.89 0.50 -9.45
CA ILE A 286 14.49 1.05 -10.68
C ILE A 286 15.75 0.25 -11.01
N ILE A 287 15.78 -0.30 -12.23
CA ILE A 287 16.96 -0.95 -12.77
C ILE A 287 17.80 0.10 -13.53
N CYS A 288 19.02 0.33 -13.08
CA CYS A 288 19.96 1.29 -13.67
C CYS A 288 21.40 0.91 -13.37
N ASP A 289 22.36 1.48 -14.10
CA ASP A 289 23.78 1.30 -13.75
C ASP A 289 24.09 2.00 -12.41
N VAL A 290 24.50 1.22 -11.41
CA VAL A 290 24.81 1.69 -10.05
C VAL A 290 26.32 1.75 -9.77
N THR A 291 27.17 1.49 -10.76
CA THR A 291 28.64 1.46 -10.59
C THR A 291 29.19 2.79 -10.08
N ASN A 292 28.63 3.90 -10.55
CA ASN A 292 29.03 5.26 -10.18
C ASN A 292 28.20 5.85 -9.03
N ILE A 293 27.43 5.04 -8.30
CA ILE A 293 26.69 5.44 -7.10
C ILE A 293 27.41 4.85 -5.89
N ASN A 294 27.71 5.67 -4.90
CA ASN A 294 28.34 5.26 -3.64
C ASN A 294 27.40 5.51 -2.46
N SER A 295 27.60 4.76 -1.38
CA SER A 295 26.88 4.99 -0.13
C SER A 295 27.17 6.39 0.41
N GLY A 296 26.14 7.13 0.78
CA GLY A 296 26.21 8.53 1.23
C GLY A 296 26.02 9.56 0.13
N ASP A 297 26.00 9.16 -1.16
CA ASP A 297 25.73 10.08 -2.27
C ASP A 297 24.34 10.72 -2.14
N GLU A 298 24.28 12.04 -2.29
CA GLU A 298 23.03 12.79 -2.36
C GLU A 298 22.67 13.02 -3.84
N LEU A 299 21.59 12.37 -4.27
CA LEU A 299 21.18 12.28 -5.67
C LEU A 299 19.75 12.78 -5.85
N THR A 300 19.43 13.24 -7.05
CA THR A 300 18.06 13.54 -7.48
C THR A 300 17.68 12.63 -8.64
N ILE A 301 16.61 11.88 -8.47
CA ILE A 301 16.02 11.02 -9.50
C ILE A 301 14.98 11.85 -10.26
N PHE A 302 15.23 12.09 -11.55
CA PHE A 302 14.31 12.77 -12.46
C PHE A 302 13.45 11.74 -13.17
N THR A 303 12.25 11.49 -12.64
CA THR A 303 11.40 10.36 -13.07
C THR A 303 10.83 10.54 -14.47
N LYS A 304 10.68 11.78 -14.95
CA LYS A 304 10.19 12.09 -16.30
C LYS A 304 11.25 11.90 -17.38
N THR A 305 12.52 12.24 -17.10
CA THR A 305 13.62 12.13 -18.07
C THR A 305 14.39 10.81 -17.96
N GLY A 306 14.27 10.10 -16.84
CA GLY A 306 15.01 8.85 -16.62
C GLY A 306 16.48 9.08 -16.26
N GLU A 307 16.76 10.13 -15.49
CA GLU A 307 18.14 10.51 -15.13
C GLU A 307 18.29 10.55 -13.60
N ILE A 308 19.44 10.12 -13.10
CA ILE A 308 19.83 10.27 -11.70
C ILE A 308 21.05 11.19 -11.67
N LYS A 309 20.94 12.35 -11.01
CA LYS A 309 22.00 13.36 -10.98
C LYS A 309 22.48 13.67 -9.58
N ARG A 310 23.75 14.03 -9.49
CA ARG A 310 24.38 14.63 -8.31
C ARG A 310 23.97 16.11 -8.19
N GLN A 311 24.22 16.71 -7.03
CA GLN A 311 23.92 18.12 -6.78
C GLN A 311 24.64 19.10 -7.73
N ASN A 312 25.81 18.72 -8.25
CA ASN A 312 26.58 19.48 -9.24
C ASN A 312 26.02 19.38 -10.67
N GLY A 313 24.94 18.61 -10.88
CA GLY A 313 24.33 18.37 -12.19
C GLY A 313 24.91 17.20 -12.99
N GLU A 314 25.95 16.55 -12.49
CA GLU A 314 26.55 15.36 -13.12
C GLU A 314 25.56 14.18 -13.11
N ILE A 315 25.44 13.49 -14.24
CA ILE A 315 24.60 12.30 -14.36
C ILE A 315 25.35 11.10 -13.76
N ALA A 316 24.83 10.56 -12.65
CA ALA A 316 25.35 9.35 -12.04
C ALA A 316 24.85 8.09 -12.74
N ALA A 317 23.60 8.10 -13.20
CA ALA A 317 22.98 6.99 -13.93
C ALA A 317 21.82 7.47 -14.83
N THR A 318 21.46 6.65 -15.81
CA THR A 318 20.22 6.80 -16.57
C THR A 318 19.38 5.53 -16.47
N PHE A 319 18.07 5.65 -16.63
CA PHE A 319 17.13 4.54 -16.51
C PHE A 319 15.89 4.76 -17.38
N LYS A 320 15.13 3.67 -17.58
CA LYS A 320 13.78 3.72 -18.13
C LYS A 320 12.86 3.03 -17.14
N LEU A 321 11.77 3.68 -16.75
CA LEU A 321 10.71 3.02 -15.97
C LEU A 321 10.14 1.86 -16.80
N LYS A 322 10.26 0.66 -16.25
CA LYS A 322 9.70 -0.57 -16.80
C LYS A 322 9.04 -1.33 -15.64
N PRO A 323 7.78 -1.74 -15.75
CA PRO A 323 6.87 -1.51 -16.88
C PRO A 323 6.53 0.00 -17.06
N ASN A 324 5.98 0.37 -18.22
CA ASN A 324 5.54 1.74 -18.49
C ASN A 324 4.35 2.17 -17.59
N THR A 325 3.69 1.21 -16.96
CA THR A 325 2.63 1.40 -15.96
C THR A 325 3.15 1.68 -14.55
N LEU A 326 4.45 1.55 -14.29
CA LEU A 326 5.02 1.64 -12.94
C LEU A 326 4.70 2.96 -12.22
N ALA A 327 4.56 4.07 -12.97
CA ALA A 327 4.15 5.36 -12.40
C ALA A 327 2.70 5.34 -11.87
N ASP A 328 1.79 4.67 -12.58
CA ASP A 328 0.40 4.50 -12.14
C ASP A 328 0.32 3.52 -10.97
N GLU A 329 1.13 2.47 -10.99
CA GLU A 329 1.22 1.49 -9.89
C GLU A 329 1.68 2.18 -8.61
N TYR A 330 2.72 3.01 -8.69
CA TYR A 330 3.19 3.82 -7.57
C TYR A 330 2.09 4.77 -7.06
N ARG A 331 1.41 5.50 -7.96
CA ARG A 331 0.31 6.43 -7.63
C ARG A 331 -0.88 5.74 -6.95
N ALA A 332 -1.19 4.52 -7.34
CA ALA A 332 -2.26 3.72 -6.73
C ALA A 332 -1.87 3.15 -5.35
N GLY A 333 -0.61 3.31 -4.92
CA GLY A 333 -0.08 2.69 -3.70
C GLY A 333 0.30 1.22 -3.88
N GLY A 334 0.48 0.79 -5.13
CA GLY A 334 0.93 -0.54 -5.54
C GLY A 334 0.21 -1.05 -6.78
N ARG A 335 0.81 -2.02 -7.47
CA ARG A 335 0.22 -2.66 -8.65
C ARG A 335 -1.10 -3.39 -8.36
N ILE A 336 -1.21 -4.09 -7.23
CA ILE A 336 -2.46 -4.76 -6.82
C ILE A 336 -3.62 -3.76 -6.64
N PRO A 337 -3.48 -2.67 -5.85
CA PRO A 337 -4.49 -1.61 -5.80
C PRO A 337 -4.88 -1.03 -7.16
N LEU A 338 -3.90 -0.84 -8.06
CA LEU A 338 -4.17 -0.34 -9.42
C LEU A 338 -5.07 -1.29 -10.20
N ILE A 339 -4.76 -2.59 -10.23
CA ILE A 339 -5.54 -3.59 -10.98
C ILE A 339 -6.98 -3.63 -10.47
N ILE A 340 -7.17 -3.66 -9.15
CA ILE A 340 -8.50 -3.70 -8.53
C ILE A 340 -9.30 -2.44 -8.86
N GLY A 341 -8.70 -1.26 -8.66
CA GLY A 341 -9.38 0.00 -8.91
C GLY A 341 -9.67 0.23 -10.40
N ARG A 342 -8.77 -0.19 -11.30
CA ARG A 342 -8.99 -0.17 -12.76
C ARG A 342 -10.18 -1.04 -13.14
N SER A 343 -10.23 -2.27 -12.62
CA SER A 343 -11.34 -3.20 -12.82
C SER A 343 -12.66 -2.60 -12.34
N LEU A 344 -12.67 -1.94 -11.17
CA LEU A 344 -13.84 -1.22 -10.67
C LEU A 344 -14.27 -0.09 -11.61
N THR A 345 -13.33 0.75 -12.07
CA THR A 345 -13.61 1.82 -13.03
C THR A 345 -14.19 1.26 -14.33
N GLU A 346 -13.59 0.23 -14.91
CA GLU A 346 -14.04 -0.40 -16.15
C GLU A 346 -15.43 -1.03 -16.00
N LYS A 347 -15.67 -1.77 -14.90
CA LYS A 347 -16.99 -2.32 -14.58
C LYS A 347 -18.05 -1.23 -14.44
N THR A 348 -17.71 -0.13 -13.77
CA THR A 348 -18.62 1.01 -13.57
C THR A 348 -18.94 1.70 -14.90
N ARG A 349 -17.92 1.97 -15.72
CA ARG A 349 -18.11 2.60 -17.04
C ARG A 349 -19.00 1.76 -17.95
N LYS A 350 -18.78 0.45 -17.99
CA LYS A 350 -19.64 -0.48 -18.71
C LYS A 350 -21.10 -0.43 -18.23
N ALA A 351 -21.32 -0.43 -16.91
CA ALA A 351 -22.67 -0.33 -16.34
C ALA A 351 -23.38 0.99 -16.67
N LEU A 352 -22.61 2.08 -16.84
CA LEU A 352 -23.11 3.40 -17.22
C LEU A 352 -23.18 3.61 -18.75
N GLY A 353 -22.85 2.61 -19.56
CA GLY A 353 -22.84 2.73 -21.03
C GLY A 353 -21.74 3.67 -21.58
N LEU A 354 -20.67 3.88 -20.82
CA LEU A 354 -19.51 4.68 -21.22
C LEU A 354 -18.48 3.80 -21.94
N GLY A 355 -17.68 4.41 -22.82
CA GLY A 355 -16.54 3.74 -23.46
C GLY A 355 -15.38 3.50 -22.49
N ASP A 356 -14.27 2.92 -22.97
CA ASP A 356 -13.08 2.65 -22.17
C ASP A 356 -12.50 3.92 -21.52
N SER A 357 -11.80 3.74 -20.40
CA SER A 357 -11.08 4.84 -19.73
C SER A 357 -9.75 5.13 -20.43
N ASP A 358 -9.41 6.41 -20.56
CA ASP A 358 -8.12 6.92 -21.00
C ASP A 358 -7.24 7.43 -19.85
N VAL A 359 -7.72 7.34 -18.60
CA VAL A 359 -7.02 7.83 -17.40
C VAL A 359 -5.75 7.03 -17.09
N PHE A 360 -5.75 5.72 -17.35
CA PHE A 360 -4.67 4.83 -16.99
C PHE A 360 -3.70 4.61 -18.15
N ALA A 361 -2.41 4.54 -17.84
CA ALA A 361 -1.40 4.05 -18.74
C ALA A 361 -1.79 2.66 -19.28
N LYS A 362 -1.67 2.51 -20.60
CA LYS A 362 -1.85 1.23 -21.25
C LYS A 362 -0.52 0.50 -21.24
N PRO A 363 -0.46 -0.75 -20.74
CA PRO A 363 0.77 -1.54 -20.82
C PRO A 363 1.26 -1.60 -22.27
N ASP A 364 2.58 -1.52 -22.46
CA ASP A 364 3.18 -1.77 -23.77
C ASP A 364 2.80 -3.18 -24.25
N GLN A 365 2.28 -3.30 -25.48
CA GLN A 365 1.89 -4.57 -26.07
C GLN A 365 2.80 -4.89 -27.26
N PRO A 366 3.44 -6.08 -27.30
CA PRO A 366 4.23 -6.50 -28.45
C PRO A 366 3.33 -6.75 -29.67
N ILE A 367 3.88 -6.55 -30.87
CA ILE A 367 3.16 -6.75 -32.13
C ILE A 367 3.20 -8.23 -32.51
N HIS A 368 2.03 -8.86 -32.63
CA HIS A 368 1.90 -10.21 -33.17
C HIS A 368 2.13 -10.21 -34.68
N LYS A 369 2.94 -11.15 -35.16
CA LYS A 369 3.12 -11.41 -36.60
C LYS A 369 2.14 -12.48 -37.07
N GLU A 370 1.73 -12.39 -38.33
CA GLU A 370 0.92 -13.43 -38.97
C GLU A 370 1.66 -14.78 -38.94
N ASN A 371 0.94 -15.86 -38.63
CA ASN A 371 1.49 -17.22 -38.49
C ASN A 371 2.63 -17.38 -37.47
N GLN A 372 2.73 -16.48 -36.48
CA GLN A 372 3.75 -16.58 -35.44
C GLN A 372 3.55 -17.83 -34.57
N ALA A 373 4.58 -18.66 -34.48
CA ALA A 373 4.60 -19.82 -33.60
C ALA A 373 4.82 -19.40 -32.13
N TYR A 374 4.20 -20.15 -31.22
CA TYR A 374 4.34 -19.96 -29.78
C TYR A 374 5.04 -21.18 -29.15
N THR A 375 5.88 -20.92 -28.15
CA THR A 375 6.43 -21.96 -27.28
C THR A 375 5.32 -22.59 -26.42
N LEU A 376 5.62 -23.72 -25.77
CA LEU A 376 4.66 -24.36 -24.87
C LEU A 376 4.21 -23.42 -23.73
N ALA A 377 5.16 -22.72 -23.09
CA ALA A 377 4.86 -21.78 -22.02
C ALA A 377 3.93 -20.65 -22.48
N GLN A 378 4.20 -20.07 -23.66
CA GLN A 378 3.36 -19.04 -24.26
C GLN A 378 1.94 -19.53 -24.55
N LYS A 379 1.77 -20.77 -25.01
CA LYS A 379 0.46 -21.39 -25.23
C LYS A 379 -0.28 -21.65 -23.92
N MET A 380 0.41 -22.08 -22.86
CA MET A 380 -0.20 -22.31 -21.55
C MET A 380 -0.76 -21.01 -20.97
N VAL A 381 0.03 -19.93 -20.95
CA VAL A 381 -0.44 -18.61 -20.49
C VAL A 381 -1.54 -18.08 -21.41
N GLY A 382 -1.36 -18.20 -22.75
CA GLY A 382 -2.39 -17.82 -23.70
C GLY A 382 -3.73 -18.50 -23.45
N LYS A 383 -3.72 -19.82 -23.23
CA LYS A 383 -4.94 -20.58 -22.91
C LYS A 383 -5.64 -20.05 -21.66
N ALA A 384 -4.87 -19.75 -20.61
CA ALA A 384 -5.41 -19.16 -19.37
C ALA A 384 -6.00 -17.74 -19.57
N CYS A 385 -5.62 -17.05 -20.65
CA CYS A 385 -6.15 -15.74 -21.05
C CYS A 385 -7.20 -15.82 -22.18
N GLY A 386 -7.63 -17.02 -22.59
CA GLY A 386 -8.52 -17.20 -23.75
C GLY A 386 -7.90 -16.87 -25.12
N LYS A 387 -6.55 -16.88 -25.22
CA LYS A 387 -5.76 -16.62 -26.43
C LYS A 387 -5.07 -17.88 -26.94
N ALA A 388 -4.63 -17.89 -28.20
CA ALA A 388 -3.83 -18.99 -28.77
C ALA A 388 -2.40 -19.07 -28.20
N GLY A 389 -1.86 -17.94 -27.76
CA GLY A 389 -0.54 -17.79 -27.16
C GLY A 389 -0.30 -16.33 -26.76
N VAL A 390 0.73 -16.09 -25.95
CA VAL A 390 1.19 -14.76 -25.55
C VAL A 390 2.64 -14.53 -25.95
N LEU A 391 3.03 -13.28 -26.17
CA LEU A 391 4.40 -12.92 -26.52
C LEU A 391 5.22 -12.47 -25.31
N PRO A 392 6.56 -12.58 -25.36
CA PRO A 392 7.42 -12.01 -24.32
C PRO A 392 7.19 -10.50 -24.24
N GLY A 393 6.93 -9.99 -23.03
CA GLY A 393 6.61 -8.58 -22.79
C GLY A 393 5.13 -8.23 -22.97
N GLU A 394 4.27 -9.17 -23.35
CA GLU A 394 2.82 -8.95 -23.40
C GLU A 394 2.25 -8.90 -21.97
N SER A 395 1.52 -7.83 -21.64
CA SER A 395 0.79 -7.72 -20.38
C SER A 395 -0.54 -8.46 -20.50
N VAL A 396 -0.74 -9.45 -19.63
CA VAL A 396 -1.91 -10.34 -19.62
C VAL A 396 -2.27 -10.73 -18.18
N GLU A 397 -3.54 -11.10 -17.98
CA GLU A 397 -4.09 -11.54 -16.69
C GLU A 397 -4.62 -12.97 -16.83
N PRO A 398 -3.77 -14.00 -16.68
CA PRO A 398 -4.19 -15.39 -16.81
C PRO A 398 -5.11 -15.81 -15.67
N ILE A 399 -6.13 -16.62 -15.98
CA ILE A 399 -6.97 -17.27 -14.97
C ILE A 399 -6.09 -18.23 -14.14
N MET A 400 -6.14 -18.09 -12.82
CA MET A 400 -5.51 -19.02 -11.88
C MET A 400 -6.39 -20.27 -11.76
N THR A 401 -5.83 -21.45 -12.05
CA THR A 401 -6.55 -22.74 -12.11
C THR A 401 -5.99 -23.76 -11.14
#